data_AF-A0A453B4V4-F1
#
_entry.id   AF-A0A453B4V4-F1
#
_cell.length_a   1.000
_cell.length_b   1.000
_cell.length_c   1.000
_cell.angle_alpha   90.00
_cell.angle_beta   90.00
_cell.angle_gamma   90.00
#
_symmetry.space_group_name_H-M   'P 1'
#
loop_
_entity.id
_entity.type
_entity.pdbx_description
1 polymer ?
#
loop_
_entity_poly.entity_id
_entity_poly.type
_entity_poly.pdbx_seq_one_letter_code
_entity_poly.pdbx_strand_id
1 'polypeptide(L)'
;EGQFDRLLRAQEDERGASGDDDDEGTEQIKYPFFTEGTNQLLQARIDIAMYSLPRAKARVERAKRRLADPDEDPEAEAALVVKQAADFALERSEIGDDRPLTGCSFSRDASMLATSSWSGIVKVWSRWLTSDVF
;
A
#
# COMPACT_ATOMS: atom_id res chain seq x y z
N GLU A 1 -31.31 15.48 10.94
CA GLU A 1 -30.18 16.15 10.24
C GLU A 1 -28.89 15.57 10.81
N GLY A 2 -28.05 14.99 9.94
CA GLY A 2 -27.04 14.01 10.32
C GLY A 2 -25.72 14.62 10.78
N GLN A 3 -25.02 13.89 11.64
CA GLN A 3 -23.68 14.23 12.16
C GLN A 3 -22.65 14.50 11.04
N PHE A 4 -22.88 13.91 9.87
CA PHE A 4 -22.08 14.10 8.65
C PHE A 4 -22.21 15.52 8.07
N ASP A 5 -23.42 16.07 8.07
CA ASP A 5 -23.71 17.43 7.58
C ASP A 5 -23.03 18.49 8.46
N ARG A 6 -22.92 18.19 9.75
CA ARG A 6 -22.22 19.02 10.74
C ARG A 6 -20.70 19.04 10.53
N LEU A 7 -20.12 17.90 10.15
CA LEU A 7 -18.70 17.78 9.86
C LEU A 7 -18.34 18.50 8.55
N LEU A 8 -19.22 18.42 7.54
CA LEU A 8 -19.05 19.13 6.28
C LEU A 8 -18.99 20.66 6.50
N ARG A 9 -19.92 21.18 7.30
CA ARG A 9 -20.02 22.61 7.62
C ARG A 9 -18.83 23.12 8.45
N ALA A 10 -18.37 22.33 9.43
CA ALA A 10 -17.19 22.68 10.23
C ALA A 10 -15.92 22.79 9.37
N GLN A 11 -15.81 21.95 8.33
CA GLN A 11 -14.67 21.97 7.41
C GLN A 11 -14.74 23.12 6.41
N GLU A 12 -15.96 23.57 6.05
CA GLU A 12 -16.20 24.76 5.25
C GLU A 12 -15.91 26.04 6.05
N ASP A 13 -16.29 26.09 7.33
CA ASP A 13 -16.05 27.21 8.25
C ASP A 13 -14.56 27.37 8.62
N GLU A 14 -13.81 26.28 8.81
CA GLU A 14 -12.34 26.32 9.01
C GLU A 14 -11.58 26.79 7.76
N ARG A 15 -12.13 26.56 6.56
CA ARG A 15 -11.54 27.03 5.28
C ARG A 15 -11.95 28.45 4.91
N GLY A 16 -12.96 29.01 5.58
CA GLY A 16 -13.54 30.32 5.26
C GLY A 16 -12.96 31.51 6.03
N ALA A 17 -12.07 31.29 7.00
CA ALA A 17 -11.61 32.32 7.94
C ALA A 17 -10.12 32.70 7.78
N SER A 18 -9.64 32.85 6.54
CA SER A 18 -8.37 33.52 6.26
C SER A 18 -8.54 34.55 5.13
N GLY A 19 -9.09 35.71 5.47
CA GLY A 19 -8.88 36.99 4.76
C GLY A 19 -8.37 37.98 5.82
N ASP A 20 -7.49 38.93 5.54
CA ASP A 20 -7.17 39.66 4.32
C ASP A 20 -5.85 40.42 4.62
N ASP A 21 -4.94 40.60 3.64
CA ASP A 21 -3.97 41.71 3.59
C ASP A 21 -3.27 41.71 2.21
N ASP A 22 -3.72 42.66 1.37
CA ASP A 22 -3.11 43.30 0.18
C ASP A 22 -1.82 42.73 -0.46
N ASP A 23 -1.93 42.20 -1.69
CA ASP A 23 -0.85 42.22 -2.70
C ASP A 23 -1.44 42.41 -4.13
N GLU A 24 -1.26 43.61 -4.67
CA GLU A 24 -1.66 43.99 -6.04
C GLU A 24 -0.78 43.26 -7.08
N GLY A 25 -1.34 42.28 -7.80
CA GLY A 25 -0.83 41.86 -9.12
C GLY A 25 -0.45 40.40 -9.31
N THR A 26 -0.67 39.51 -8.33
CA THR A 26 -0.56 38.06 -8.55
C THR A 26 -1.94 37.42 -8.41
N GLU A 27 -2.47 36.81 -9.47
CA GLU A 27 -3.66 35.96 -9.36
C GLU A 27 -3.36 34.85 -8.33
N GLN A 28 -3.90 34.96 -7.11
CA GLN A 28 -3.73 33.95 -6.07
C GLN A 28 -4.28 32.61 -6.60
N ILE A 29 -3.38 31.68 -6.90
CA ILE A 29 -3.73 30.36 -7.42
C ILE A 29 -4.54 29.62 -6.35
N LYS A 30 -5.83 29.38 -6.61
CA LYS A 30 -6.74 28.63 -5.74
C LYS A 30 -6.48 27.12 -5.87
N TYR A 31 -6.10 26.46 -4.78
CA TYR A 31 -5.83 25.02 -4.74
C TYR A 31 -7.03 24.20 -4.24
N PRO A 32 -7.22 22.96 -4.73
CA PRO A 32 -6.43 22.29 -5.78
C PRO A 32 -6.88 22.71 -7.20
N PHE A 33 -5.91 22.99 -8.07
CA PHE A 33 -6.14 23.15 -9.50
C PHE A 33 -5.63 21.91 -10.26
N PHE A 34 -6.25 21.61 -11.40
CA PHE A 34 -5.90 20.45 -12.22
C PHE A 34 -5.21 20.90 -13.50
N THR A 35 -4.16 20.19 -13.90
CA THR A 35 -3.49 20.37 -15.18
C THR A 35 -3.84 19.23 -16.14
N GLU A 36 -3.96 19.55 -17.41
CA GLU A 36 -4.18 18.53 -18.44
C GLU A 36 -2.97 17.62 -18.53
N GLY A 37 -3.22 16.31 -18.54
CA GLY A 37 -2.19 15.30 -18.71
C GLY A 37 -1.88 15.03 -20.17
N THR A 38 -0.74 14.41 -20.44
CA THR A 38 -0.42 13.93 -21.79
C THR A 38 -1.36 12.80 -22.22
N ASN A 39 -1.51 12.60 -23.53
CA ASN A 39 -2.27 11.47 -24.07
C ASN A 39 -1.72 10.10 -23.61
N GLN A 40 -0.41 9.99 -23.38
CA GLN A 40 0.21 8.77 -22.83
C GLN A 40 -0.26 8.49 -21.40
N LEU A 41 -0.40 9.53 -20.56
CA LEU A 41 -0.94 9.40 -19.22
C LEU A 41 -2.41 8.97 -19.23
N LEU A 42 -3.21 9.51 -20.17
CA LEU A 42 -4.59 9.09 -20.36
C LEU A 42 -4.67 7.59 -20.71
N GLN A 43 -3.88 7.12 -21.68
CA GLN A 43 -3.87 5.71 -22.07
C GLN A 43 -3.43 4.81 -20.90
N ALA A 44 -2.36 5.18 -20.18
CA ALA A 44 -1.90 4.42 -19.02
C ALA A 44 -2.98 4.33 -17.92
N ARG A 45 -3.75 5.39 -17.69
CA ARG A 45 -4.89 5.36 -16.74
C ARG A 45 -5.99 4.41 -17.20
N ILE A 46 -6.29 4.36 -18.49
CA ILE A 46 -7.25 3.40 -19.05
C ILE A 46 -6.74 1.97 -18.83
N ASP A 47 -5.46 1.69 -19.11
CA ASP A 47 -4.87 0.36 -18.93
C ASP A 47 -4.89 -0.07 -17.46
N ILE A 48 -4.56 0.85 -16.55
CA ILE A 48 -4.65 0.62 -15.09
C ILE A 48 -6.09 0.34 -14.68
N ALA A 49 -7.07 1.08 -15.20
CA ALA A 49 -8.49 0.86 -14.90
C ALA A 49 -8.96 -0.52 -15.41
N MET A 50 -8.62 -0.87 -16.65
CA MET A 50 -8.97 -2.17 -17.24
C MET A 50 -8.30 -3.34 -16.51
N TYR A 51 -7.08 -3.16 -15.99
CA TYR A 51 -6.41 -4.15 -15.15
C TYR A 51 -7.01 -4.25 -13.74
N SER A 52 -7.30 -3.12 -13.09
CA SER A 52 -7.65 -3.07 -11.67
C SER A 52 -9.13 -3.30 -11.37
N LEU A 53 -10.06 -2.80 -12.19
CA LEU A 53 -11.50 -2.90 -11.94
C LEU A 53 -12.00 -4.36 -11.89
N PRO A 54 -11.65 -5.26 -12.84
CA PRO A 54 -12.06 -6.66 -12.76
C PRO A 54 -11.49 -7.37 -11.52
N ARG A 55 -10.24 -7.05 -11.15
CA ARG A 55 -9.59 -7.61 -9.95
C ARG A 55 -10.25 -7.11 -8.67
N ALA A 56 -10.62 -5.83 -8.61
CA ALA A 56 -11.35 -5.25 -7.49
C ALA A 56 -12.71 -5.92 -7.33
N LYS A 57 -13.46 -6.11 -8.43
CA LYS A 57 -14.72 -6.89 -8.43
C LYS A 57 -14.49 -8.29 -7.89
N ALA A 58 -13.52 -9.04 -8.42
CA ALA A 58 -13.23 -10.40 -7.95
C ALA A 58 -12.86 -10.46 -6.46
N ARG A 59 -12.09 -9.49 -5.97
CA ARG A 59 -11.73 -9.36 -4.55
C ARG A 59 -12.96 -9.12 -3.67
N VAL A 60 -13.84 -8.20 -4.07
CA VAL A 60 -15.08 -7.88 -3.34
C VAL A 60 -16.04 -9.07 -3.34
N GLU A 61 -16.22 -9.72 -4.48
CA GLU A 61 -17.09 -10.90 -4.57
C GLU A 61 -16.56 -12.06 -3.72
N ARG A 62 -15.23 -12.27 -3.65
CA ARG A 62 -14.64 -13.24 -2.72
C ARG A 62 -14.94 -12.88 -1.26
N ALA A 63 -14.77 -11.61 -0.88
CA ALA A 63 -15.05 -11.15 0.48
C ALA A 63 -16.53 -11.32 0.85
N LYS A 64 -17.46 -11.01 -0.07
CA LYS A 64 -18.90 -11.22 0.14
C LYS A 64 -19.25 -12.70 0.30
N ARG A 65 -18.69 -13.57 -0.54
CA ARG A 65 -18.92 -15.02 -0.43
C ARG A 65 -18.47 -15.55 0.92
N ARG A 66 -17.25 -15.17 1.34
CA ARG A 66 -16.70 -15.55 2.64
C ARG A 66 -17.57 -15.10 3.80
N LEU A 67 -18.11 -13.87 3.73
CA LEU A 67 -19.01 -13.35 4.77
C LEU A 67 -20.37 -14.06 4.80
N ALA A 68 -20.86 -14.52 3.65
CA ALA A 68 -22.16 -15.18 3.53
C ALA A 68 -22.12 -16.68 3.89
N ASP A 69 -20.93 -17.26 3.95
CA ASP A 69 -20.72 -18.68 4.27
C ASP A 69 -20.79 -18.88 5.80
N PRO A 70 -21.76 -19.66 6.32
CA PRO A 70 -21.87 -19.89 7.76
C PRO A 70 -20.75 -20.78 8.32
N ASP A 71 -20.02 -21.51 7.48
CA ASP A 71 -18.90 -22.37 7.90
C ASP A 71 -17.59 -21.58 8.10
N GLU A 72 -17.53 -20.34 7.60
CA GLU A 72 -16.38 -19.44 7.74
C GLU A 72 -16.40 -18.71 9.10
N ASP A 73 -15.38 -18.95 9.93
CA ASP A 73 -15.19 -18.25 11.21
C ASP A 73 -13.93 -17.35 11.13
N PRO A 74 -14.09 -16.05 10.80
CA PRO A 74 -12.97 -15.14 10.65
C PRO A 74 -12.22 -14.88 11.97
N GLU A 75 -12.89 -15.03 13.11
CA GLU A 75 -12.29 -14.80 14.42
C GLU A 75 -11.40 -15.99 14.81
N ALA A 76 -11.89 -17.21 14.61
CA ALA A 76 -11.10 -18.42 14.84
C ALA A 76 -9.86 -18.48 13.93
N GLU A 77 -10.00 -18.10 12.65
CA GLU A 77 -8.86 -18.00 11.74
C GLU A 77 -7.84 -16.94 12.18
N ALA A 78 -8.30 -15.76 12.58
CA ALA A 78 -7.41 -14.71 13.07
C ALA A 78 -6.66 -15.16 14.33
N ALA A 79 -7.35 -15.80 15.27
CA ALA A 79 -6.74 -16.36 16.48
C ALA A 79 -5.70 -17.44 16.14
N LEU A 80 -5.98 -18.29 15.15
CA LEU A 80 -5.04 -19.30 14.66
C LEU A 80 -3.77 -18.67 14.06
N VAL A 81 -3.92 -17.63 13.23
CA VAL A 81 -2.77 -16.91 12.64
C VAL A 81 -1.92 -16.25 13.73
N VAL A 82 -2.54 -15.63 14.73
CA VAL A 82 -1.81 -15.04 15.87
C VAL A 82 -1.06 -16.10 16.66
N LYS A 83 -1.68 -17.26 16.90
CA LYS A 83 -1.04 -18.39 17.58
C LYS A 83 0.16 -18.90 16.78
N GLN A 84 0.04 -19.07 15.47
CA GLN A 84 1.16 -19.48 14.61
C GLN A 84 2.29 -18.45 14.58
N ALA A 85 1.95 -17.16 14.54
CA ALA A 85 2.93 -16.09 14.56
C ALA A 85 3.67 -15.99 15.91
N ALA A 86 3.05 -16.41 17.03
CA ALA A 86 3.70 -16.48 18.33
C ALA A 86 4.84 -17.50 18.37
N ASP A 87 4.77 -18.55 17.55
CA ASP A 87 5.80 -19.58 17.43
C ASP A 87 6.93 -19.18 16.46
N PHE A 88 6.89 -17.99 15.85
CA PHE A 88 7.95 -17.55 14.94
C PHE A 88 9.26 -17.30 15.69
N ALA A 89 10.30 -18.00 15.23
CA ALA A 89 11.66 -17.86 15.72
C ALA A 89 12.61 -17.52 14.56
N LEU A 90 13.75 -16.90 14.90
CA LEU A 90 14.80 -16.62 13.92
C LEU A 90 15.42 -17.93 13.44
N GLU A 91 15.14 -18.30 12.19
CA GLU A 91 15.73 -19.50 11.57
C GLU A 91 17.14 -19.22 11.02
N ARG A 92 17.35 -18.05 10.41
CA ARG A 92 18.61 -17.67 9.77
C ARG A 92 18.86 -16.17 9.86
N SER A 93 20.12 -15.81 10.04
CA SER A 93 20.62 -14.44 9.93
C SER A 93 21.84 -14.45 9.01
N GLU A 94 21.84 -13.60 8.00
CA GLU A 94 22.94 -13.44 7.05
C GLU A 94 23.36 -11.98 7.00
N ILE A 95 24.65 -11.72 6.79
CA ILE A 95 25.17 -10.36 6.64
C ILE A 95 24.78 -9.85 5.26
N GLY A 96 23.90 -8.85 5.24
CA GLY A 96 23.38 -8.27 4.00
C GLY A 96 24.39 -7.37 3.29
N ASP A 97 25.04 -6.45 3.98
CA ASP A 97 26.00 -5.49 3.40
C ASP A 97 26.85 -4.79 4.47
N ASP A 98 27.89 -4.05 4.04
CA ASP A 98 28.73 -3.23 4.94
C ASP A 98 28.00 -1.99 5.47
N ARG A 99 26.92 -1.58 4.80
CA ARG A 99 26.04 -0.49 5.21
C ARG A 99 24.66 -1.02 5.62
N PRO A 100 23.89 -0.26 6.41
CA PRO A 100 22.54 -0.69 6.80
C PRO A 100 21.65 -1.00 5.60
N LEU A 101 20.90 -2.11 5.71
CA LEU A 101 19.85 -2.45 4.76
C LEU A 101 18.67 -1.47 4.90
N THR A 102 18.07 -1.10 3.78
CA THR A 102 16.93 -0.15 3.71
C THR A 102 15.60 -0.81 3.44
N GLY A 103 15.60 -2.01 2.87
CA GLY A 103 14.39 -2.68 2.46
C GLY A 103 14.65 -4.10 1.99
N CYS A 104 13.60 -4.90 1.99
CA CYS A 104 13.60 -6.22 1.39
C CYS A 104 12.26 -6.52 0.71
N SER A 105 12.28 -7.37 -0.30
CA SER A 105 11.08 -7.80 -1.03
C SER A 105 11.23 -9.23 -1.52
N PHE A 106 10.21 -10.06 -1.29
CA PHE A 106 10.16 -11.42 -1.82
C PHE A 106 9.67 -11.43 -3.27
N SER A 107 10.15 -12.41 -4.04
CA SER A 107 9.54 -12.75 -5.32
C SER A 107 8.11 -13.28 -5.12
N ARG A 108 7.28 -13.24 -6.17
CA ARG A 108 5.86 -13.65 -6.10
C ARG A 108 5.66 -15.11 -5.69
N ASP A 109 6.63 -15.96 -6.01
CA ASP A 109 6.68 -17.39 -5.67
C ASP A 109 7.48 -17.66 -4.38
N ALA A 110 7.95 -16.61 -3.69
CA ALA A 110 8.80 -16.66 -2.52
C ALA A 110 10.11 -17.47 -2.70
N SER A 111 10.56 -17.69 -3.93
CA SER A 111 11.81 -18.38 -4.27
C SER A 111 13.04 -17.47 -4.18
N MET A 112 12.87 -16.16 -4.14
CA MET A 112 13.96 -15.19 -4.04
C MET A 112 13.62 -14.07 -3.07
N LEU A 113 14.66 -13.50 -2.46
CA LEU A 113 14.59 -12.29 -1.64
C LEU A 113 15.51 -11.25 -2.27
N ALA A 114 15.03 -10.02 -2.47
CA ALA A 114 15.87 -8.88 -2.84
C ALA A 114 16.06 -7.98 -1.62
N THR A 115 17.28 -7.53 -1.36
CA THR A 115 17.62 -6.59 -0.26
C THR A 115 18.32 -5.37 -0.82
N SER A 116 17.89 -4.17 -0.40
CA SER A 116 18.52 -2.89 -0.76
C SER A 116 19.32 -2.32 0.42
N SER A 117 20.38 -1.56 0.11
CA SER A 117 21.30 -0.98 1.11
C SER A 117 21.61 0.49 0.82
N TRP A 118 22.08 1.24 1.84
CA TRP A 118 22.66 2.58 1.68
C TRP A 118 23.96 2.63 0.87
N SER A 119 24.51 1.49 0.47
CA SER A 119 25.56 1.42 -0.55
C SER A 119 25.04 1.71 -1.97
N GLY A 120 23.71 1.74 -2.17
CA GLY A 120 23.09 1.82 -3.49
C GLY A 120 23.07 0.48 -4.24
N ILE A 121 23.48 -0.61 -3.58
CA ILE A 121 23.50 -1.96 -4.14
C ILE A 121 22.22 -2.70 -3.74
N VAL A 122 21.71 -3.50 -4.68
CA VAL A 122 20.66 -4.49 -4.44
C VAL A 122 21.26 -5.88 -4.57
N LYS A 123 21.10 -6.72 -3.55
CA LYS A 123 21.51 -8.12 -3.56
C LYS A 123 20.29 -9.02 -3.66
N VAL A 124 20.39 -10.09 -4.44
CA VAL A 124 19.31 -11.08 -4.62
C VAL A 124 19.78 -12.42 -4.06
N TRP A 125 18.96 -12.98 -3.19
CA TRP A 125 19.16 -14.24 -2.50
C TRP A 125 18.18 -15.25 -3.07
N SER A 126 18.61 -16.48 -3.32
CA SER A 126 17.71 -17.56 -3.72
C SER A 126 17.30 -18.38 -2.49
N ARG A 127 16.07 -18.89 -2.51
CA ARG A 127 15.54 -19.81 -1.50
C ARG A 127 16.30 -21.12 -1.66
N TRP A 128 17.07 -21.42 -0.63
CA TRP A 128 18.02 -22.51 -0.55
C TRP A 128 17.33 -23.85 -0.82
N LEU A 129 17.67 -24.48 -1.96
CA LEU A 129 17.69 -25.93 -2.02
C LEU A 129 18.74 -26.40 -1.02
N THR A 130 18.35 -27.30 -0.13
CA THR A 130 19.28 -28.15 0.61
C THR A 130 20.27 -28.78 -0.36
N SER A 131 21.54 -28.42 -0.21
CA SER A 131 22.65 -29.28 -0.59
C SER A 131 23.86 -28.84 0.23
N ASP A 132 24.05 -29.58 1.32
CA ASP A 132 25.30 -30.03 1.96
C ASP A 132 26.51 -29.09 2.13
N VAL A 133 27.29 -29.48 3.15
CA VAL A 133 28.69 -29.16 3.53
C VAL A 133 28.99 -27.76 4.10
N PHE A 134 29.12 -27.68 5.42
CA PHE A 134 30.36 -28.02 6.14
C PHE A 134 30.07 -28.80 7.42
#